data_AF-A0A660P8Q0-F1
#
_entry.id   AF-A0A660P8Q0-F1
#
_cell.length_a   1.000
_cell.length_b   1.000
_cell.length_c   1.000
_cell.angle_alpha   90.00
_cell.angle_beta   90.00
_cell.angle_gamma   90.00
#
_symmetry.space_group_name_H-M   'P 1'
#
loop_
_entity.id
_entity.type
_entity.pdbx_description
1 polymer ?
#
loop_
_entity_poly.entity_id
_entity_poly.type
_entity_poly.pdbx_seq_one_letter_code
_entity_poly.pdbx_strand_id
1 'polypeptide(L)'
;KISERHRHRYEVNNEFRNVLGDKGMVFSGLSPDGALVEMIELQNHPYFIASQFHPELKSRPMAPHPLFKGLVEAALKYQKSKKVPSTKISASTLKNK
;
A
#
# COMPACT_ATOMS: atom_id res chain seq x y z
N LYS A 1 21.03 1.13 4.64
CA LYS A 1 20.81 -0.27 4.18
C LYS A 1 19.63 -0.84 4.95
N ILE A 2 18.63 -1.37 4.27
CA ILE A 2 17.47 -2.02 4.89
C ILE A 2 17.79 -3.51 5.04
N SER A 3 17.27 -4.15 6.07
CA SER A 3 17.35 -5.59 6.28
C SER A 3 15.99 -6.03 6.76
N GLU A 4 15.44 -7.11 6.24
CA GLU A 4 14.16 -7.66 6.66
C GLU A 4 14.23 -9.18 6.84
N ARG A 5 13.20 -9.77 7.45
CA ARG A 5 13.13 -11.23 7.64
C ARG A 5 12.25 -11.87 6.58
N HIS A 6 12.75 -12.94 5.96
CA HIS A 6 12.07 -13.68 4.92
C HIS A 6 11.78 -15.11 5.39
N ARG A 7 10.62 -15.65 5.03
CA ARG A 7 10.28 -17.06 5.27
C ARG A 7 9.37 -17.60 4.17
N HIS A 8 9.88 -17.60 2.95
CA HIS A 8 9.25 -18.17 1.76
C HIS A 8 10.23 -19.08 1.02
N ARG A 9 9.73 -19.83 0.03
CA ARG A 9 10.53 -20.75 -0.80
C ARG A 9 10.46 -20.46 -2.29
N TYR A 10 9.47 -19.68 -2.70
CA TYR A 10 9.23 -19.37 -4.10
C TYR A 10 9.61 -17.92 -4.35
N GLU A 11 10.02 -17.68 -5.58
CA GLU A 11 10.39 -16.39 -6.13
C GLU A 11 9.67 -16.20 -7.46
N VAL A 12 9.52 -14.94 -7.89
CA VAL A 12 8.98 -14.65 -9.23
C VAL A 12 9.99 -15.10 -10.30
N ASN A 13 9.49 -15.73 -11.37
CA ASN A 13 10.32 -16.00 -12.54
C ASN A 13 10.62 -14.67 -13.27
N ASN A 14 11.91 -14.36 -13.40
CA ASN A 14 12.39 -13.11 -13.99
C ASN A 14 11.99 -12.92 -15.46
N GLU A 15 11.68 -13.99 -16.19
CA GLU A 15 11.17 -13.92 -17.58
C GLU A 15 9.86 -13.11 -17.66
N PHE A 16 9.07 -13.07 -16.59
CA PHE A 16 7.82 -12.30 -16.56
C PHE A 16 8.00 -10.85 -16.14
N ARG A 17 9.20 -10.40 -15.73
CA ARG A 17 9.39 -9.03 -15.23
C ARG A 17 8.99 -7.98 -16.26
N ASN A 18 9.40 -8.16 -17.52
CA ASN A 18 9.09 -7.21 -18.58
C ASN A 18 7.57 -7.13 -18.81
N VAL A 19 6.92 -8.28 -18.97
CA VAL A 19 5.47 -8.34 -19.21
C VAL A 19 4.67 -7.72 -18.05
N LEU A 20 5.07 -7.99 -16.81
CA LEU A 20 4.42 -7.40 -15.63
C LEU A 20 4.68 -5.90 -15.53
N GLY A 21 5.92 -5.47 -15.80
CA GLY A 21 6.32 -4.06 -15.84
C GLY A 21 5.54 -3.25 -16.87
N ASP A 22 5.43 -3.78 -18.09
CA ASP A 22 4.69 -3.16 -19.20
C ASP A 22 3.18 -3.02 -18.91
N LYS A 23 2.66 -3.83 -17.98
CA LYS A 23 1.26 -3.76 -17.50
C LYS A 23 1.08 -2.90 -16.25
N GLY A 24 2.12 -2.16 -15.83
CA GLY A 24 2.04 -1.15 -14.76
C GLY A 24 2.50 -1.63 -13.38
N MET A 25 3.09 -2.83 -13.28
CA MET A 25 3.73 -3.27 -12.04
C MET A 25 5.10 -2.59 -11.87
N VAL A 26 5.34 -1.99 -10.72
CA VAL A 26 6.60 -1.34 -10.39
C VAL A 26 7.38 -2.25 -9.44
N PHE A 27 8.61 -2.61 -9.80
CA PHE A 27 9.52 -3.39 -8.93
C PHE A 27 10.30 -2.45 -8.01
N SER A 28 9.70 -2.06 -6.88
CA SER A 28 10.26 -1.05 -5.97
C SER A 28 11.28 -1.59 -4.96
N GLY A 29 11.38 -2.92 -4.81
CA GLY A 29 12.41 -3.56 -4.01
C GLY A 29 12.99 -4.77 -4.71
N LEU A 30 14.30 -4.75 -4.90
CA LEU A 30 15.08 -5.87 -5.43
C LEU A 30 16.10 -6.32 -4.38
N SER A 31 16.50 -7.59 -4.45
CA SER A 31 17.64 -8.09 -3.67
C SER A 31 18.92 -7.30 -3.96
N PRO A 32 19.95 -7.36 -3.09
CA PRO A 32 21.18 -6.59 -3.27
C PRO A 32 21.91 -6.81 -4.60
N ASP A 33 21.74 -7.99 -5.20
CA ASP A 33 22.26 -8.37 -6.52
C ASP A 33 21.29 -8.07 -7.69
N GLY A 34 20.08 -7.57 -7.40
CA GLY A 34 19.03 -7.26 -8.37
C GLY A 34 18.24 -8.46 -8.89
N ALA A 35 18.63 -9.67 -8.50
CA ALA A 35 18.14 -10.92 -9.10
C ALA A 35 16.75 -11.34 -8.63
N LEU A 36 16.33 -10.94 -7.42
CA LEU A 36 15.03 -11.28 -6.84
C LEU A 36 14.17 -10.03 -6.68
N VAL A 37 12.87 -10.18 -6.88
CA VAL A 37 11.88 -9.13 -6.60
C VAL A 37 11.40 -9.32 -5.16
N GLU A 38 11.69 -8.37 -4.29
CA GLU A 38 11.31 -8.43 -2.88
C GLU A 38 10.08 -7.58 -2.57
N MET A 39 9.82 -6.53 -3.35
CA MET A 39 8.70 -5.62 -3.16
C MET A 39 8.19 -5.06 -4.49
N ILE A 40 6.87 -4.95 -4.61
CA ILE A 40 6.19 -4.40 -5.77
C ILE A 40 5.15 -3.35 -5.38
N GLU A 41 4.88 -2.47 -6.33
CA GLU A 41 3.84 -1.45 -6.28
C GLU A 41 2.99 -1.49 -7.56
N LEU A 42 1.77 -0.96 -7.50
CA LEU A 42 0.91 -0.81 -8.66
C LEU A 42 0.68 0.67 -8.96
N GLN A 43 1.00 1.07 -10.19
CA GLN A 43 0.78 2.43 -10.64
C GLN A 43 -0.72 2.77 -10.62
N ASN A 44 -1.06 4.02 -10.30
CA ASN A 44 -2.43 4.54 -10.25
C ASN A 44 -3.34 3.94 -9.15
N HIS A 45 -2.79 3.22 -8.17
CA HIS A 45 -3.50 2.84 -6.95
C HIS A 45 -3.08 3.75 -5.78
N PRO A 46 -4.00 4.27 -4.94
CA PRO A 46 -3.65 5.22 -3.88
C PRO A 46 -2.67 4.67 -2.84
N TYR A 47 -2.69 3.35 -2.63
CA TYR A 47 -1.72 2.63 -1.81
C TYR A 47 -1.77 1.14 -2.15
N PHE A 48 -0.91 0.67 -3.05
CA PHE A 48 -0.74 -0.75 -3.33
C PHE A 48 0.73 -1.08 -3.17
N ILE A 49 1.06 -1.82 -2.11
CA ILE A 49 2.40 -2.29 -1.83
C ILE A 49 2.28 -3.76 -1.44
N ALA A 50 3.12 -4.61 -2.02
CA ALA A 50 3.26 -6.00 -1.62
C ALA A 50 4.74 -6.33 -1.44
N SER A 51 5.07 -6.98 -0.33
CA SER A 51 6.43 -7.39 0.02
C SER A 51 6.51 -8.88 0.29
N GLN A 52 7.64 -9.52 -0.03
CA GLN A 52 7.90 -10.92 0.31
C GLN A 52 8.37 -11.12 1.76
N PHE A 53 9.00 -10.08 2.34
CA PHE A 53 9.45 -10.10 3.73
C PHE A 53 8.32 -9.86 4.73
N HIS A 54 8.65 -10.04 6.01
CA HIS A 54 7.75 -9.97 7.16
C HIS A 54 7.90 -8.64 7.95
N PRO A 55 7.28 -7.53 7.52
CA PRO A 55 7.38 -6.23 8.19
C PRO A 55 6.83 -6.26 9.63
N GLU A 56 5.93 -7.19 9.95
CA GLU A 56 5.35 -7.39 11.27
C GLU A 56 6.40 -7.71 12.33
N LEU A 57 7.49 -8.40 11.96
CA LEU A 57 8.51 -8.81 12.91
C LEU A 57 9.38 -7.64 13.38
N LYS A 58 9.44 -6.55 12.61
CA LYS A 58 10.21 -5.34 12.92
C LYS A 58 9.35 -4.16 13.38
N SER A 59 8.04 -4.22 13.21
CA SER A 59 7.13 -3.20 13.74
C SER A 59 7.13 -3.18 15.28
N ARG A 60 7.14 -1.99 15.88
CA ARG A 60 7.06 -1.78 17.35
C ARG A 60 6.03 -0.71 17.69
N PRO A 61 5.44 -0.70 18.90
CA PRO A 61 4.43 0.29 19.27
C PRO A 61 4.87 1.75 19.09
N MET A 62 6.09 2.09 19.50
CA MET A 62 6.66 3.44 19.36
C MET A 62 7.37 3.69 18.02
N ALA A 63 7.53 2.64 17.21
CA ALA A 63 8.20 2.70 15.91
C ALA A 63 7.48 1.74 14.95
N PRO A 64 6.26 2.09 14.50
CA PRO A 64 5.51 1.24 13.59
C PRO A 64 6.25 1.13 12.27
N HIS A 65 6.21 -0.06 11.65
CA HIS A 65 6.82 -0.25 10.35
C HIS A 65 6.21 0.71 9.32
N PRO A 66 7.01 1.35 8.44
CA PRO A 66 6.51 2.34 7.48
C PRO A 66 5.36 1.84 6.60
N LEU A 67 5.35 0.56 6.23
CA LEU A 67 4.27 -0.05 5.45
C LEU A 67 2.92 -0.03 6.19
N PHE A 68 2.90 -0.30 7.49
CA PHE A 68 1.64 -0.26 8.25
C PHE A 68 1.19 1.17 8.52
N LYS A 69 2.14 2.05 8.87
CA LYS A 69 1.85 3.47 9.06
C LYS A 69 1.31 4.10 7.78
N GLY A 70 1.97 3.85 6.65
CA GLY A 70 1.58 4.36 5.34
C GLY A 70 0.22 3.86 4.90
N LEU A 71 -0.12 2.60 5.17
CA LEU A 71 -1.45 2.06 4.88
C LEU A 71 -2.56 2.83 5.61
N VAL A 72 -2.38 3.09 6.90
CA VAL A 72 -3.36 3.84 7.71
C VAL A 72 -3.45 5.30 7.22
N GLU A 73 -2.33 5.95 6.95
CA GLU A 73 -2.30 7.32 6.41
C GLU A 73 -3.02 7.42 5.06
N ALA A 74 -2.77 6.47 4.16
CA ALA A 74 -3.43 6.41 2.87
C ALA A 74 -4.93 6.15 3.00
N ALA A 75 -5.35 5.27 3.91
CA ALA A 75 -6.76 5.02 4.19
C ALA A 75 -7.47 6.29 4.71
N LEU A 76 -6.83 7.03 5.63
CA LEU A 76 -7.36 8.31 6.13
C LEU A 76 -7.44 9.36 5.02
N LYS A 77 -6.43 9.45 4.16
CA LYS A 77 -6.44 10.36 3.00
C LYS A 77 -7.55 10.01 2.01
N TYR A 78 -7.74 8.72 1.73
CA TYR A 78 -8.81 8.23 0.86
C TYR A 78 -10.20 8.48 1.42
N GLN A 79 -10.38 8.29 2.74
CA GLN A 79 -11.63 8.64 3.41
C GLN A 79 -11.96 10.13 3.28
N LYS A 80 -10.95 11.00 3.43
CA LYS A 80 -11.11 12.46 3.27
C LYS A 80 -11.42 12.84 1.83
N SER A 81 -10.76 12.23 0.84
CA SER A 81 -11.00 12.54 -0.59
C SER A 81 -12.38 12.08 -1.07
N LYS A 82 -12.99 11.06 -0.43
CA LYS A 82 -14.38 10.66 -0.68
C LYS A 82 -15.44 11.58 -0.07
N LYS A 83 -15.08 12.53 0.79
CA LYS A 83 -16.05 13.48 1.36
C LYS A 83 -16.36 14.63 0.39
N VAL A 84 -17.34 14.45 -0.50
CA VAL A 84 -18.19 15.53 -1.08
C VAL A 84 -19.58 14.96 -1.42
N PRO A 85 -20.73 15.66 -1.18
CA PRO A 85 -20.95 16.84 -0.34
C PRO A 85 -21.76 16.51 0.93
N SER A 86 -21.62 17.33 1.96
CA SER A 86 -22.64 17.44 3.00
C SER A 86 -23.96 17.81 2.35
N THR A 87 -24.93 16.91 2.37
CA THR A 87 -26.34 17.28 2.23
C THR A 87 -26.60 18.28 3.35
N LYS A 88 -26.70 19.57 3.04
CA LYS A 88 -27.31 20.53 3.96
C LYS A 88 -28.75 20.06 4.14
N ILE A 89 -29.03 19.28 5.19
CA ILE A 89 -30.40 19.16 5.68
C ILE A 89 -30.69 20.53 6.30
N SER A 90 -31.34 21.40 5.54
CA SER A 90 -31.92 22.62 6.09
C SER A 90 -32.98 22.18 7.10
N ALA A 91 -32.69 22.34 8.39
CA ALA A 91 -33.65 22.13 9.47
C ALA A 91 -34.70 23.26 9.48
N SER A 92 -35.51 23.37 8.43
CA SER A 92 -36.61 24.33 8.32
C SER A 92 -37.96 23.71 7.92
N THR A 93 -38.10 22.38 7.90
CA THR A 93 -39.37 21.71 7.54
C THR A 93 -39.89 20.78 8.64
N LEU A 94 -39.84 21.24 9.89
CA LEU A 94 -40.58 20.65 11.01
C LEU A 94 -41.32 21.75 11.78
N LYS A 95 -42.13 22.53 11.07
CA LYS A 95 -43.24 23.29 11.62
C LYS A 95 -44.39 23.17 10.62
N ASN A 96 -45.39 22.37 10.97
CA ASN A 96 -46.73 22.20 10.37
C ASN A 96 -47.05 20.75 9.99
N LYS A 97 -47.42 19.95 10.98
CA LYS A 97 -48.76 19.33 11.10
C LYS A 97 -48.91 18.70 12.47
#